data_AF-A0A929G909-F1
#
_entry.id   AF-A0A929G909-F1
#
_cell.length_a   1.000
_cell.length_b   1.000
_cell.length_c   1.000
_cell.angle_alpha   90.00
_cell.angle_beta   90.00
_cell.angle_gamma   90.00
#
_symmetry.space_group_name_H-M   'P 1'
#
loop_
_entity.id
_entity.type
_entity.pdbx_description
1 polymer ?
#
loop_
_entity_poly.entity_id
_entity_poly.type
_entity_poly.pdbx_seq_one_letter_code
_entity_poly.pdbx_strand_id
1 'polypeptide(L)'
;FDFRDEMYQTRVAVDQLLDEGKIEQAEDYMEARRNVFWDHGYRLRKLNQAYFAFYGAYADQPGGAAGEDPVGEAVRRLFSESPSLAAFLKRIAWMTSFEDLLESTGPNAN
;
A
#
# COMPACT_ATOMS: atom_id res chain seq x y z
N PHE A 1 6.75 -13.71 17.38
CA PHE A 1 6.56 -12.74 16.30
C PHE A 1 7.70 -12.88 15.33
N ASP A 2 7.44 -13.39 14.13
CA ASP A 2 8.40 -13.38 13.04
C ASP A 2 7.93 -12.32 12.03
N PHE A 3 8.74 -11.30 11.81
CA PHE A 3 8.34 -10.18 10.95
C PHE A 3 7.99 -10.62 9.53
N ARG A 4 8.72 -11.60 8.96
CA ARG A 4 8.52 -12.04 7.58
C ARG A 4 7.22 -12.81 7.46
N ASP A 5 6.97 -13.75 8.37
CA ASP A 5 5.74 -14.54 8.37
C ASP A 5 4.51 -13.65 8.56
N GLU A 6 4.59 -12.70 9.50
CA GLU A 6 3.49 -11.77 9.81
C GLU A 6 3.24 -10.80 8.64
N MET A 7 4.27 -10.41 7.90
CA MET A 7 4.15 -9.61 6.68
C MET A 7 3.56 -10.42 5.52
N TYR A 8 3.97 -11.68 5.35
CA TYR A 8 3.42 -12.57 4.34
C TYR A 8 1.92 -12.84 4.58
N GLN A 9 1.54 -13.18 5.81
CA GLN A 9 0.13 -13.36 6.17
C GLN A 9 -0.69 -12.09 5.94
N THR A 10 -0.12 -10.93 6.27
CA THR A 10 -0.78 -9.66 6.01
C THR A 10 -1.01 -9.47 4.51
N ARG A 11 0.00 -9.74 3.66
CA ARG A 11 -0.12 -9.65 2.20
C ARG A 11 -1.23 -10.55 1.65
N VAL A 12 -1.24 -11.83 2.04
CA VAL A 12 -2.22 -12.81 1.55
C VAL A 12 -3.65 -12.39 1.89
N ALA A 13 -3.89 -11.95 3.13
CA ALA A 13 -5.21 -11.49 3.56
C ALA A 13 -5.63 -10.20 2.85
N VAL A 14 -4.70 -9.29 2.63
CA VAL A 14 -4.93 -8.03 1.92
C VAL A 14 -5.27 -8.28 0.44
N ASP A 15 -4.52 -9.14 -0.24
CA ASP A 15 -4.79 -9.52 -1.64
C ASP A 15 -6.19 -10.12 -1.76
N GLN A 16 -6.56 -11.04 -0.85
CA GLN A 16 -7.90 -11.63 -0.84
C GLN A 16 -9.02 -10.59 -0.66
N LEU A 17 -8.83 -9.62 0.24
CA LEU A 17 -9.80 -8.55 0.47
C LEU A 17 -9.94 -7.65 -0.77
N LEU A 18 -8.82 -7.34 -1.44
CA LEU A 18 -8.83 -6.55 -2.67
C LEU A 18 -9.50 -7.28 -3.83
N ASP A 19 -9.23 -8.58 -4.01
CA ASP A 19 -9.83 -9.41 -5.05
C ASP A 19 -11.37 -9.48 -4.89
N GLU A 20 -11.86 -9.36 -3.65
CA GLU A 20 -13.28 -9.26 -3.32
C GLU A 20 -13.86 -7.83 -3.44
N GLY A 21 -13.04 -6.84 -3.81
CA GLY A 21 -13.42 -5.44 -3.91
C GLY A 21 -13.60 -4.73 -2.56
N LYS A 22 -13.14 -5.34 -1.45
CA LYS A 22 -13.32 -4.85 -0.08
C LYS A 22 -12.18 -3.92 0.35
N ILE A 23 -12.08 -2.78 -0.33
CA ILE A 23 -10.96 -1.83 -0.18
C ILE A 23 -10.83 -1.33 1.27
N GLU A 24 -11.92 -0.81 1.86
CA GLU A 24 -11.91 -0.27 3.23
C GLU A 24 -11.48 -1.33 4.26
N GLN A 25 -11.95 -2.57 4.10
CA GLN A 25 -11.57 -3.67 5.00
C GLN A 25 -10.10 -4.05 4.86
N ALA A 26 -9.53 -3.97 3.65
CA ALA A 26 -8.12 -4.20 3.43
C ALA A 26 -7.28 -3.11 4.14
N GLU A 27 -7.70 -1.85 4.08
CA GLU A 27 -7.01 -0.73 4.74
C GLU A 27 -7.07 -0.82 6.25
N ASP A 28 -8.26 -1.06 6.81
CA ASP A 28 -8.45 -1.27 8.25
C ASP A 28 -7.61 -2.45 8.76
N TYR A 29 -7.57 -3.53 8.00
CA TYR A 29 -6.75 -4.68 8.34
C TYR A 29 -5.26 -4.33 8.34
N MET A 30 -4.75 -3.64 7.31
CA MET A 30 -3.33 -3.22 7.28
C MET A 30 -2.98 -2.29 8.45
N GLU A 31 -3.88 -1.39 8.84
CA GLU A 31 -3.70 -0.51 9.98
C GLU A 31 -3.66 -1.28 11.31
N ALA A 32 -4.60 -2.22 11.51
CA ALA A 32 -4.60 -3.09 12.67
C ALA A 32 -3.31 -3.89 12.77
N ARG A 33 -2.82 -4.42 11.64
CA ARG A 33 -1.56 -5.16 11.57
C ARG A 33 -0.36 -4.26 11.89
N ARG A 34 -0.32 -3.02 11.40
CA ARG A 34 0.72 -2.03 11.75
C ARG A 34 0.83 -1.82 13.27
N ASN A 35 -0.29 -1.79 13.98
CA ASN A 35 -0.29 -1.66 15.44
C ASN A 35 0.32 -2.91 16.12
N VAL A 36 0.00 -4.11 15.63
CA VAL A 36 0.65 -5.35 16.11
C VAL A 36 2.17 -5.31 15.87
N PHE A 37 2.63 -4.83 14.71
CA PHE A 37 4.08 -4.63 14.46
C PHE A 37 4.71 -3.68 15.49
N TRP A 38 4.02 -2.58 15.82
CA TRP A 38 4.47 -1.62 16.83
C TRP A 38 4.63 -2.24 18.21
N ASP A 39 3.64 -3.02 18.66
CA ASP A 39 3.67 -3.72 19.95
C ASP A 39 4.85 -4.70 20.06
N HIS A 40 5.32 -5.22 18.92
CA HIS A 40 6.47 -6.11 18.83
C HIS A 40 7.79 -5.39 18.50
N GLY A 41 7.83 -4.05 18.57
CA GLY A 41 9.04 -3.25 18.41
C GLY A 41 9.36 -2.79 16.98
N TYR A 42 8.51 -3.13 16.00
CA TYR A 42 8.65 -2.71 14.60
C TYR A 42 7.89 -1.42 14.35
N ARG A 43 8.61 -0.30 14.37
CA ARG A 43 8.04 1.06 14.19
C ARG A 43 7.75 1.39 12.73
N LEU A 44 6.84 0.64 12.12
CA LEU A 44 6.34 0.95 10.78
C LEU A 44 5.55 2.26 10.82
N ARG A 45 5.94 3.23 9.98
CA ARG A 45 5.21 4.49 9.84
C ARG A 45 3.83 4.28 9.22
N LYS A 46 3.73 3.33 8.27
CA LYS A 46 2.54 3.04 7.49
C LYS A 46 2.65 1.65 6.89
N LEU A 47 1.53 0.94 6.81
CA LEU A 47 1.37 -0.30 6.07
C LEU A 47 0.20 -0.10 5.11
N ASN A 48 0.47 -0.13 3.81
CA ASN A 48 -0.54 0.03 2.75
C ASN A 48 -0.13 -0.79 1.52
N GLN A 49 -0.94 -0.76 0.47
CA GLN A 49 -0.63 -1.51 -0.76
C GLN A 49 0.70 -1.11 -1.39
N ALA A 50 1.00 0.19 -1.44
CA ALA A 50 2.28 0.69 -1.94
C ALA A 50 3.47 0.09 -1.17
N TYR A 51 3.34 -0.06 0.15
CA TYR A 51 4.35 -0.73 0.96
C TYR A 51 4.67 -2.12 0.40
N PHE A 52 3.65 -2.95 0.16
CA PHE A 52 3.88 -4.28 -0.39
C PHE A 52 4.42 -4.28 -1.82
N ALA A 53 4.04 -3.29 -2.64
CA ALA A 53 4.58 -3.12 -3.99
C ALA A 53 6.09 -2.84 -4.01
N PHE A 54 6.60 -2.09 -3.02
CA PHE A 54 8.03 -1.77 -2.91
C PHE A 54 8.86 -2.85 -2.21
N TYR A 55 8.24 -3.62 -1.32
CA TYR A 55 8.93 -4.58 -0.46
C TYR A 55 8.56 -6.04 -0.76
N GLY A 56 8.09 -6.35 -1.98
CA GLY A 56 7.54 -7.66 -2.40
C GLY A 56 8.46 -8.90 -2.29
N ALA A 57 9.59 -8.80 -1.61
CA ALA A 57 10.56 -9.87 -1.39
C ALA A 57 10.41 -10.59 -0.03
N TYR A 58 9.31 -10.40 0.71
CA TYR A 58 9.14 -11.08 2.01
C TYR A 58 8.77 -12.57 1.92
N ALA A 59 8.53 -13.10 0.72
CA ALA A 59 8.33 -14.53 0.50
C ALA A 59 9.66 -15.18 0.07
N ASP A 60 10.19 -16.11 0.86
CA ASP A 60 11.30 -17.01 0.47
C ASP A 60 10.83 -18.10 -0.55
N GLN A 61 9.75 -17.86 -1.31
CA GLN A 61 9.24 -18.75 -2.36
C GLN A 61 9.43 -18.14 -3.76
N PRO A 62 9.94 -18.93 -4.73
CA PRO A 62 10.07 -18.46 -6.11
C PRO A 62 8.67 -18.20 -6.70
N GLY A 63 8.46 -16.98 -7.19
CA GLY A 63 7.15 -16.51 -7.66
C GLY A 63 6.49 -15.49 -6.75
N GLY A 64 7.30 -14.63 -6.09
CA GLY A 64 6.84 -13.54 -5.23
C GLY A 64 5.57 -12.90 -5.77
N ALA A 65 4.57 -12.77 -4.89
CA ALA A 65 3.21 -12.32 -5.19
C ALA A 65 3.20 -10.86 -5.68
N ALA A 66 3.63 -10.65 -6.92
CA ALA A 66 3.29 -9.48 -7.69
C ALA A 66 1.84 -9.69 -8.16
N GLY A 67 0.88 -9.50 -7.25
CA GLY A 67 -0.52 -9.37 -7.63
C GLY A 67 -0.70 -8.19 -8.60
N GLU A 68 -1.83 -8.14 -9.32
CA GLU A 68 -2.21 -6.95 -10.09
C GLU A 68 -2.39 -5.79 -9.11
N ASP A 69 -1.40 -4.88 -9.06
CA ASP A 69 -1.41 -3.78 -8.11
C ASP A 69 -1.99 -2.50 -8.77
N PRO A 70 -3.27 -2.15 -8.50
CA PRO A 70 -3.89 -0.94 -9.04
C PRO A 70 -3.24 0.35 -8.53
N VAL A 71 -2.43 0.29 -7.46
CA VAL A 71 -1.63 1.44 -6.99
C VAL A 71 -0.62 1.84 -8.04
N GLY A 72 0.01 0.89 -8.73
CA GLY A 72 1.03 1.18 -9.74
C GLY A 72 0.51 2.09 -10.86
N GLU A 73 -0.71 1.83 -11.34
CA GLU A 73 -1.35 2.67 -12.36
C GLU A 73 -1.73 4.06 -11.81
N ALA A 74 -2.34 4.11 -10.63
CA ALA A 74 -2.75 5.38 -10.01
C ALA A 74 -1.54 6.28 -9.67
N VAL A 75 -0.42 5.70 -9.21
CA VAL A 75 0.84 6.42 -8.97
C VAL A 75 1.43 6.96 -10.28
N ARG A 76 1.42 6.17 -11.36
CA ARG A 76 1.90 6.62 -12.68
C ARG A 76 1.06 7.79 -13.20
N ARG A 77 -0.26 7.74 -12.99
CA ARG A 77 -1.17 8.83 -13.33
C ARG A 77 -0.85 10.10 -12.54
N LEU A 78 -0.76 10.00 -11.20
CA LEU A 78 -0.39 11.13 -10.34
C LEU A 78 0.95 11.75 -10.74
N PHE A 79 1.92 10.92 -11.13
CA PHE A 79 3.22 11.38 -11.62
C PHE A 79 3.09 12.15 -12.93
N SER A 80 2.30 11.66 -13.89
CA SER A 80 2.09 12.32 -15.20
C SER A 80 1.35 13.66 -15.09
N GLU A 81 0.46 13.80 -14.10
CA GLU A 81 -0.31 15.02 -13.83
C GLU A 81 0.50 16.04 -13.00
N SER A 82 1.68 15.66 -12.48
CA SER A 82 2.50 16.53 -11.64
C SER A 82 3.40 17.45 -12.48
N PRO A 83 3.46 18.76 -12.18
CA PRO A 83 4.27 19.72 -12.96
C PRO A 83 5.78 19.57 -12.76
N SER A 84 6.21 18.79 -11.76
CA SER A 84 7.61 18.43 -11.53
C SER A 84 7.71 17.23 -10.58
N LEU A 85 8.87 16.57 -10.56
CA LEU A 85 9.17 15.51 -9.59
C LEU A 85 9.03 15.99 -8.14
N ALA A 86 9.43 17.22 -7.84
CA ALA A 86 9.31 17.78 -6.49
C ALA A 86 7.84 17.99 -6.08
N ALA A 87 6.98 18.41 -7.02
CA ALA A 87 5.55 18.55 -6.78
C ALA A 87 4.87 17.19 -6.54
N PHE A 88 5.23 16.19 -7.36
CA PHE A 88 4.79 14.81 -7.17
C PHE A 88 5.15 14.27 -5.78
N LEU A 89 6.43 14.36 -5.39
CA LEU A 89 6.92 13.84 -4.11
C LEU A 89 6.24 14.51 -2.91
N LYS A 90 6.02 15.83 -2.97
CA LYS A 90 5.30 16.56 -1.91
C LYS A 90 3.86 16.11 -1.75
N ARG A 91 3.20 15.74 -2.85
CA ARG A 91 1.80 15.33 -2.87
C ARG A 91 1.63 13.89 -2.38
N ILE A 92 2.43 12.96 -2.90
CA ILE A 92 2.32 11.54 -2.56
C ILE A 92 2.84 11.19 -1.15
N ALA A 93 3.76 11.99 -0.58
CA ALA A 93 4.41 11.67 0.70
C ALA A 93 3.45 11.55 1.90
N TRP A 94 2.31 12.25 1.85
CA TRP A 94 1.32 12.29 2.92
C TRP A 94 0.20 11.25 2.73
N MET A 95 0.00 10.72 1.53
CA MET A 95 -1.08 9.76 1.20
C MET A 95 -0.92 8.46 1.99
N THR A 96 -1.98 8.06 2.68
CA THR A 96 -2.10 6.94 3.60
C THR A 96 -2.89 5.77 3.07
N SER A 97 -3.96 6.05 2.35
CA SER A 97 -4.84 5.08 1.73
C SER A 97 -4.67 5.06 0.21
N PHE A 98 -5.25 4.05 -0.43
CA PHE A 98 -5.50 4.06 -1.85
C PHE A 98 -6.53 5.13 -2.21
N GLU A 99 -7.50 5.40 -1.33
CA GLU A 99 -8.46 6.49 -1.49
C GLU A 99 -7.78 7.87 -1.59
N ASP A 100 -6.81 8.18 -0.73
CA ASP A 100 -6.01 9.42 -0.80
C ASP A 100 -5.36 9.60 -2.20
N LEU A 101 -4.95 8.49 -2.81
CA LEU A 101 -4.36 8.48 -4.14
C LEU A 101 -5.43 8.67 -5.24
N LEU A 102 -6.60 8.05 -5.11
CA LEU A 102 -7.71 8.23 -6.03
C LEU A 102 -8.29 9.64 -5.99
N GLU A 103 -8.51 10.22 -4.80
CA GLU A 103 -8.96 11.60 -4.65
C GLU A 103 -8.01 12.60 -5.32
N SER A 104 -6.71 12.31 -5.26
CA SER A 104 -5.69 13.17 -5.85
C SER A 104 -5.61 13.11 -7.38
N THR A 105 -6.19 12.08 -8.00
CA THR A 105 -6.18 11.81 -9.46
C THR A 105 -7.58 11.81 -10.08
N GLY A 106 -8.63 12.06 -9.29
CA GLY A 106 -10.03 12.09 -9.73
C GLY A 106 -10.43 13.40 -10.44
N PRO A 107 -11.54 13.40 -11.22
CA PRO A 107 -11.98 14.53 -12.06
C PRO A 107 -12.37 15.82 -11.29
N ASN A 108 -12.28 15.83 -9.96
CA ASN A 108 -12.60 16.98 -9.10
C ASN A 108 -11.38 17.53 -8.33
N ALA A 109 -10.14 17.18 -8.71
CA ALA A 109 -8.95 17.80 -8.14
C ALA A 109 -8.79 19.25 -8.64
N ASN A 110 -9.39 20.21 -7.92
CA ASN A 110 -9.08 21.65 -8.03
C ASN A 110 -7.87 22.03 -7.18
#